data_AF-A0A845UAV2-F1
#
_entry.id   AF-A0A845UAV2-F1
#
_cell.length_a   1.000
_cell.length_b   1.000
_cell.length_c   1.000
_cell.angle_alpha   90.00
_cell.angle_beta   90.00
_cell.angle_gamma   90.00
#
_symmetry.space_group_name_H-M   'P 1'
#
loop_
_entity.id
_entity.type
_entity.pdbx_description
1 polymer ?
#
loop_
_entity_poly.entity_id
_entity_poly.type
_entity_poly.pdbx_seq_one_letter_code
_entity_poly.pdbx_strand_id
1 'polypeptide(L)'
;MPPHEIGLFVRSNTEIDRARAATEAAALPFRVLDDQVETAVGYTSLCTMHLAKGLEFRAVAVLACDDEVIPLQARIASVADKADLEEVYNTERHLLYVACTRARDALLVSGIEPGSEFLDDLMSKVGTHGKPDFKGRAIPLSRLGVPGMAERLDIIGGSAQLPKRVADATGGWLTRISH
;
A
#
# COMPACT_ATOMS: atom_id res chain seq x y z
N MET A 1 -6.84 -16.27 -3.75
CA MET A 1 -7.18 -14.98 -4.40
C MET A 1 -6.55 -14.99 -5.78
N PRO A 2 -7.34 -14.79 -6.85
CA PRO A 2 -6.83 -14.66 -8.22
C PRO A 2 -5.70 -13.61 -8.35
N PRO A 3 -4.64 -13.86 -9.14
CA PRO A 3 -3.50 -12.93 -9.25
C PRO A 3 -3.87 -11.52 -9.70
N HIS A 4 -4.81 -11.39 -10.63
CA HIS A 4 -5.27 -10.09 -11.17
C HIS A 4 -6.07 -9.24 -10.19
N GLU A 5 -6.45 -9.80 -9.03
CA GLU A 5 -7.08 -9.05 -7.94
C GLU A 5 -6.05 -8.55 -6.91
N ILE A 6 -4.75 -8.70 -7.21
CA ILE A 6 -3.62 -8.33 -6.35
C ILE A 6 -2.80 -7.23 -7.03
N GLY A 7 -2.59 -6.14 -6.31
CA GLY A 7 -1.68 -5.05 -6.69
C GLY A 7 -0.49 -4.95 -5.74
N LEU A 8 0.71 -4.80 -6.27
CA LEU A 8 1.91 -4.47 -5.52
C LEU A 8 2.39 -3.08 -5.94
N PHE A 9 2.49 -2.18 -4.99
CA PHE A 9 2.92 -0.81 -5.25
C PHE A 9 4.21 -0.51 -4.53
N VAL A 10 5.12 0.14 -5.24
CA VAL A 10 6.35 0.70 -4.68
C VAL A 10 6.41 2.17 -5.02
N ARG A 11 7.23 2.94 -4.30
CA ARG A 11 7.32 4.37 -4.57
C ARG A 11 7.75 4.62 -6.03
N SER A 12 8.92 4.12 -6.42
CA SER A 12 9.58 4.45 -7.68
C SER A 12 10.10 3.21 -8.39
N ASN A 13 10.58 3.40 -9.63
CA ASN A 13 11.18 2.33 -10.43
C ASN A 13 12.40 1.70 -9.74
N THR A 14 13.10 2.44 -8.88
CA THR A 14 14.24 1.97 -8.07
C THR A 14 13.86 0.82 -7.14
N GLU A 15 12.61 0.71 -6.71
CA GLU A 15 12.15 -0.33 -5.79
C GLU A 15 11.37 -1.46 -6.49
N ILE A 16 11.14 -1.39 -7.81
CA ILE A 16 10.35 -2.39 -8.55
C ILE A 16 10.94 -3.79 -8.40
N ASP A 17 12.26 -3.92 -8.37
CA ASP A 17 12.92 -5.22 -8.22
C ASP A 17 12.62 -5.88 -6.87
N ARG A 18 12.35 -5.10 -5.81
CA ARG A 18 11.88 -5.66 -4.53
C ARG A 18 10.46 -6.20 -4.63
N ALA A 19 9.59 -5.53 -5.38
CA ALA A 19 8.27 -6.05 -5.65
C ALA A 19 8.33 -7.32 -6.51
N ARG A 20 9.23 -7.38 -7.50
CA ARG A 20 9.48 -8.61 -8.29
C ARG A 20 9.91 -9.76 -7.39
N ALA A 21 10.94 -9.55 -6.57
CA ALA A 21 11.45 -10.56 -5.65
C ALA A 21 10.37 -11.08 -4.68
N ALA A 22 9.53 -10.18 -4.13
CA ALA A 22 8.43 -10.57 -3.26
C ALA A 22 7.37 -11.42 -4.00
N THR A 23 7.07 -11.09 -5.25
CA THR A 23 6.08 -11.80 -6.07
C THR A 23 6.60 -13.17 -6.52
N GLU A 24 7.89 -13.25 -6.87
CA GLU A 24 8.59 -14.48 -7.21
C GLU A 24 8.67 -15.44 -6.01
N ALA A 25 9.00 -14.93 -4.82
CA ALA A 25 8.98 -15.70 -3.59
C ALA A 25 7.58 -16.24 -3.24
N ALA A 26 6.52 -15.52 -3.63
CA ALA A 26 5.14 -15.95 -3.51
C ALA A 26 4.67 -16.89 -4.64
N ALA A 27 5.51 -17.18 -5.63
CA ALA A 27 5.20 -17.95 -6.83
C ALA A 27 3.96 -17.42 -7.59
N LEU A 28 3.78 -16.10 -7.60
CA LEU A 28 2.68 -15.44 -8.32
C LEU A 28 3.14 -14.99 -9.71
N PRO A 29 2.39 -15.27 -10.78
CA PRO A 29 2.64 -14.66 -12.09
C PRO A 29 2.38 -13.16 -12.00
N PHE A 30 3.21 -12.34 -12.62
CA PHE A 30 3.10 -10.89 -12.49
C PHE A 30 3.46 -10.12 -13.76
N ARG A 31 2.96 -8.89 -13.84
CA ARG A 31 3.32 -7.90 -14.85
C ARG A 31 3.69 -6.59 -14.17
N VAL A 32 4.79 -6.00 -14.60
CA VAL A 32 5.09 -4.62 -14.26
C VAL A 32 4.32 -3.73 -15.22
N LEU A 33 3.51 -2.83 -14.67
CA LEU A 33 2.74 -1.86 -15.42
C LEU A 33 3.64 -0.66 -15.75
N ASP A 34 3.45 -0.13 -16.95
CA ASP A 34 4.01 1.13 -17.42
C ASP A 34 2.90 2.19 -17.54
N ASP A 35 3.17 3.29 -18.23
CA ASP A 35 2.24 4.41 -18.40
C ASP A 35 0.95 4.05 -19.16
N GLN A 36 0.89 2.89 -19.83
CA GLN A 36 -0.35 2.41 -20.46
C GLN A 36 -1.29 1.75 -19.45
N VAL A 37 -0.78 1.39 -18.26
CA VAL A 37 -1.56 0.87 -17.11
C VAL A 37 -2.48 -0.30 -17.50
N GLU A 38 -1.96 -1.23 -18.30
CA GLU A 38 -2.72 -2.39 -18.77
C GLU A 38 -2.62 -3.57 -17.80
N THR A 39 -3.69 -3.77 -17.02
CA THR A 39 -3.82 -4.98 -16.18
C THR A 39 -4.16 -6.20 -17.04
N ALA A 40 -3.72 -7.39 -16.59
CA ALA A 40 -3.97 -8.63 -17.32
C ALA A 40 -4.56 -9.71 -16.41
N VAL A 41 -5.58 -10.39 -16.91
CA VAL A 41 -6.17 -11.54 -16.23
C VAL A 41 -5.07 -12.59 -16.00
N GLY A 42 -5.03 -13.13 -14.79
CA GLY A 42 -4.07 -14.15 -14.40
C GLY A 42 -2.70 -13.62 -13.96
N TYR A 43 -2.47 -12.29 -13.94
CA TYR A 43 -1.22 -11.69 -13.48
C TYR A 43 -1.44 -10.69 -12.35
N THR A 44 -0.58 -10.74 -11.33
CA THR A 44 -0.44 -9.70 -10.30
C THR A 44 0.16 -8.45 -10.91
N SER A 45 -0.42 -7.29 -10.57
CA SER A 45 0.02 -6.01 -11.11
C SER A 45 1.08 -5.38 -10.20
N LEU A 46 2.27 -5.10 -10.73
CA LEU A 46 3.34 -4.38 -10.04
C LEU A 46 3.46 -3.01 -10.67
N CYS A 47 3.39 -1.93 -9.90
CA CYS A 47 3.59 -0.60 -10.46
C CYS A 47 4.12 0.38 -9.41
N THR A 48 4.49 1.57 -9.88
CA THR A 48 4.77 2.68 -8.97
C THR A 48 3.46 3.21 -8.37
N MET A 49 3.54 3.83 -7.18
CA MET A 49 2.38 4.45 -6.53
C MET A 49 1.71 5.51 -7.42
N HIS A 50 2.47 6.15 -8.33
CA HIS A 50 1.95 7.19 -9.22
C HIS A 50 0.99 6.61 -10.27
N LEU A 51 1.25 5.38 -10.73
CA LEU A 51 0.40 4.64 -11.66
C LEU A 51 -0.81 3.98 -10.99
N ALA A 52 -0.86 3.99 -9.66
CA ALA A 52 -1.94 3.34 -8.91
C ALA A 52 -3.29 4.06 -9.06
N LYS A 53 -3.29 5.35 -9.48
CA LYS A 53 -4.53 6.14 -9.62
C LYS A 53 -5.49 5.49 -10.61
N GLY A 54 -6.73 5.25 -10.17
CA GLY A 54 -7.77 4.63 -11.00
C GLY A 54 -7.73 3.09 -11.05
N LEU A 55 -6.68 2.47 -10.50
CA LEU A 55 -6.66 1.03 -10.25
C LEU A 55 -7.38 0.72 -8.93
N GLU A 56 -7.93 -0.48 -8.81
CA GLU A 56 -8.43 -1.01 -7.54
C GLU A 56 -8.28 -2.53 -7.53
N PHE A 57 -7.84 -3.06 -6.39
CA PHE A 57 -7.55 -4.47 -6.20
C PHE A 57 -8.22 -4.96 -4.92
N ARG A 58 -8.50 -6.27 -4.83
CA ARG A 58 -9.01 -6.82 -3.57
C ARG A 58 -7.93 -6.83 -2.50
N ALA A 59 -6.70 -7.16 -2.89
CA ALA A 59 -5.55 -6.99 -2.01
C ALA A 59 -4.50 -6.08 -2.62
N VAL A 60 -3.93 -5.20 -1.80
CA VAL A 60 -2.75 -4.41 -2.15
C VAL A 60 -1.64 -4.65 -1.16
N ALA A 61 -0.42 -4.80 -1.65
CA ALA A 61 0.79 -4.71 -0.86
C ALA A 61 1.57 -3.46 -1.28
N VAL A 62 1.71 -2.50 -0.37
CA VAL A 62 2.59 -1.35 -0.54
C VAL A 62 3.95 -1.72 0.05
N LEU A 63 4.94 -1.88 -0.82
CA LEU A 63 6.25 -2.41 -0.48
C LEU A 63 7.29 -1.28 -0.47
N ALA A 64 8.42 -1.55 0.18
CA ALA A 64 9.55 -0.63 0.27
C ALA A 64 9.19 0.73 0.89
N CYS A 65 8.32 0.74 1.91
CA CYS A 65 8.02 1.92 2.72
C CYS A 65 9.12 2.17 3.75
N ASP A 66 10.34 2.35 3.26
CA ASP A 66 11.53 2.55 4.05
C ASP A 66 11.74 4.05 4.32
N ASP A 67 12.63 4.35 5.27
CA ASP A 67 13.20 5.69 5.40
C ASP A 67 13.86 6.12 4.08
N GLU A 68 13.81 7.43 3.79
CA GLU A 68 14.30 8.07 2.56
C GLU A 68 13.66 7.63 1.23
N VAL A 69 12.92 6.51 1.19
CA VAL A 69 12.17 6.05 0.01
C VAL A 69 10.82 6.74 -0.05
N ILE A 70 10.09 6.78 1.07
CA ILE A 70 8.83 7.50 1.22
C ILE A 70 8.83 8.19 2.59
N PRO A 71 8.82 9.53 2.68
CA PRO A 71 8.99 10.48 1.59
C PRO A 71 10.35 10.34 0.90
N LEU A 72 10.42 10.64 -0.39
CA LEU A 72 11.71 10.56 -1.09
C LEU A 72 12.67 11.67 -0.69
N GLN A 73 13.82 11.24 -0.17
CA GLN A 73 14.86 12.14 0.29
C GLN A 73 15.39 13.07 -0.81
N ALA A 74 15.54 12.59 -2.04
CA ALA A 74 16.00 13.44 -3.14
C ALA A 74 15.03 14.59 -3.48
N ARG A 75 13.71 14.40 -3.27
CA ARG A 75 12.73 15.48 -3.43
C ARG A 75 12.84 16.48 -2.29
N ILE A 76 12.96 16.00 -1.06
CA ILE A 76 13.16 16.83 0.14
C ILE A 76 14.42 17.69 0.00
N ALA A 77 15.54 17.08 -0.38
CA ALA A 77 16.83 17.76 -0.51
C ALA A 77 16.86 18.83 -1.62
N SER A 78 15.94 18.77 -2.59
CA SER A 78 15.87 19.75 -3.68
C SER A 78 15.16 21.06 -3.30
N VAL A 79 14.56 21.12 -2.10
CA VAL A 79 13.75 22.25 -1.65
C VAL A 79 14.57 23.20 -0.78
N ALA A 80 14.57 24.50 -1.12
CA ALA A 80 15.26 25.53 -0.36
C ALA A 80 14.38 26.19 0.72
N ASP A 81 13.07 26.31 0.47
CA ASP A 81 12.14 27.06 1.31
C ASP A 81 11.26 26.14 2.17
N LYS A 82 10.96 26.59 3.40
CA LYS A 82 10.20 25.77 4.37
C LYS A 82 8.75 25.47 3.94
N ALA A 83 8.10 26.42 3.27
CA ALA A 83 6.72 26.24 2.79
C ALA A 83 6.64 25.13 1.71
N ASP A 84 7.58 25.17 0.77
CA ASP A 84 7.72 24.17 -0.28
C ASP A 84 8.07 22.78 0.30
N LEU A 85 8.83 22.75 1.42
CA LEU A 85 9.19 21.50 2.07
C LEU A 85 7.95 20.82 2.66
N GLU A 86 7.11 21.59 3.36
CA GLU A 86 5.85 21.09 3.90
C GLU A 86 4.92 20.59 2.79
N GLU A 87 4.85 21.29 1.66
CA GLU A 87 4.09 20.86 0.50
C GLU A 87 4.61 19.52 -0.06
N VAL A 88 5.93 19.38 -0.26
CA VAL A 88 6.53 18.12 -0.74
C VAL A 88 6.18 16.97 0.20
N TYR A 89 6.35 17.18 1.51
CA TYR A 89 5.96 16.21 2.54
C TYR A 89 4.48 15.82 2.43
N ASN A 90 3.59 16.79 2.28
CA ASN A 90 2.15 16.56 2.15
C ASN A 90 1.82 15.77 0.87
N THR A 91 2.49 16.06 -0.25
CA THR A 91 2.28 15.34 -1.52
C THR A 91 2.79 13.90 -1.46
N GLU A 92 3.95 13.64 -0.84
CA GLU A 92 4.47 12.29 -0.65
C GLU A 92 3.59 11.49 0.34
N ARG A 93 3.09 12.12 1.41
CA ARG A 93 2.14 11.48 2.32
C ARG A 93 0.84 11.13 1.59
N HIS A 94 0.34 12.05 0.76
CA HIS A 94 -0.86 11.81 -0.05
C HIS A 94 -0.66 10.65 -1.03
N LEU A 95 0.52 10.55 -1.67
CA LEU A 95 0.88 9.45 -2.55
C LEU A 95 0.76 8.08 -1.86
N LEU A 96 1.31 7.95 -0.64
CA LEU A 96 1.19 6.74 0.16
C LEU A 96 -0.28 6.41 0.48
N TYR A 97 -1.08 7.41 0.88
CA TYR A 97 -2.50 7.21 1.15
C TYR A 97 -3.28 6.76 -0.10
N VAL A 98 -3.01 7.35 -1.26
CA VAL A 98 -3.65 6.94 -2.52
C VAL A 98 -3.33 5.48 -2.83
N ALA A 99 -2.07 5.06 -2.67
CA ALA A 99 -1.64 3.67 -2.87
C ALA A 99 -2.36 2.71 -1.90
N CYS A 100 -2.40 3.03 -0.61
CA CYS A 100 -3.06 2.21 0.41
C CYS A 100 -4.58 2.05 0.16
N THR A 101 -5.26 3.11 -0.31
CA THR A 101 -6.72 3.11 -0.55
C THR A 101 -7.14 2.38 -1.82
N ARG A 102 -6.20 1.85 -2.61
CA ARG A 102 -6.52 1.00 -3.76
C ARG A 102 -6.91 -0.42 -3.36
N ALA A 103 -6.60 -0.84 -2.12
CA ALA A 103 -7.10 -2.09 -1.59
C ALA A 103 -8.58 -1.97 -1.24
N ARG A 104 -9.36 -3.01 -1.59
CA ARG A 104 -10.77 -3.14 -1.22
C ARG A 104 -10.98 -4.03 0.02
N ASP A 105 -10.23 -5.12 0.13
CA ASP A 105 -10.43 -6.13 1.18
C ASP A 105 -9.22 -6.18 2.14
N ALA A 106 -8.00 -6.20 1.60
CA ALA A 106 -6.78 -6.40 2.39
C ALA A 106 -5.66 -5.46 1.97
N LEU A 107 -5.01 -4.83 2.96
CA LEU A 107 -3.82 -4.01 2.76
C LEU A 107 -2.65 -4.64 3.52
N LEU A 108 -1.49 -4.72 2.89
CA LEU A 108 -0.21 -4.96 3.54
C LEU A 108 0.69 -3.76 3.25
N VAL A 109 1.38 -3.28 4.29
CA VAL A 109 2.43 -2.25 4.14
C VAL A 109 3.71 -2.80 4.73
N SER A 110 4.83 -2.65 4.03
CA SER A 110 6.12 -3.17 4.49
C SER A 110 7.26 -2.22 4.17
N GLY A 111 8.27 -2.23 5.04
CA GLY A 111 9.56 -1.56 4.85
C GLY A 111 10.64 -2.25 5.68
N ILE A 112 11.89 -1.84 5.49
CA ILE A 112 13.02 -2.22 6.37
C ILE A 112 13.18 -1.20 7.49
N GLU A 113 14.02 -1.50 8.48
CA GLU A 113 14.36 -0.56 9.56
C GLU A 113 15.66 0.22 9.21
N PRO A 114 15.68 1.57 9.31
CA PRO A 114 14.55 2.43 9.69
C PRO A 114 13.45 2.49 8.62
N GLY A 115 12.20 2.42 9.08
CA GLY A 115 11.03 2.52 8.22
C GLY A 115 10.61 3.97 7.99
N SER A 116 9.74 4.19 7.01
CA SER A 116 9.18 5.51 6.73
C SER A 116 8.47 6.12 7.95
N GLU A 117 8.73 7.40 8.21
CA GLU A 117 8.02 8.17 9.24
C GLU A 117 6.50 8.21 9.01
N PHE A 118 6.02 8.06 7.77
CA PHE A 118 4.59 8.03 7.47
C PHE A 118 3.90 6.74 7.94
N LEU A 119 4.66 5.68 8.27
CA LEU A 119 4.09 4.46 8.82
C LEU A 119 3.62 4.64 10.26
N ASP A 120 4.30 5.49 11.04
CA ASP A 120 3.88 5.80 12.40
C ASP A 120 2.52 6.53 12.41
N ASP A 121 2.32 7.46 11.48
CA ASP A 121 1.04 8.13 11.23
C ASP A 121 -0.06 7.12 10.87
N LEU A 122 0.24 6.15 10.01
CA LEU A 122 -0.70 5.12 9.58
C LEU A 122 -1.09 4.21 10.76
N MET A 123 -0.12 3.81 11.58
CA MET A 123 -0.30 2.90 12.71
C MET A 123 -1.03 3.57 13.88
N SER A 124 -0.78 4.86 14.12
CA SER A 124 -1.50 5.63 15.15
C SER A 124 -3.01 5.69 14.88
N LYS A 125 -3.40 5.77 13.60
CA LYS A 125 -4.82 5.75 13.17
C LYS A 125 -5.46 4.36 13.30
N VAL A 126 -4.66 3.29 13.26
CA VAL A 126 -5.11 1.89 13.38
C VAL A 126 -5.35 1.45 14.83
N GLY A 127 -5.06 2.31 15.82
CA GLY A 127 -5.32 2.04 17.23
C GLY A 127 -4.42 0.96 17.83
N THR A 128 -3.22 0.75 17.28
CA THR A 128 -2.24 -0.20 17.81
C THR A 128 -1.33 0.51 18.82
N HIS A 129 -1.64 0.38 20.12
CA HIS A 129 -0.71 0.78 21.18
C HIS A 129 0.41 -0.26 21.33
N GLY A 130 1.59 0.06 20.79
CA GLY A 130 2.83 -0.73 20.92
C GLY A 130 3.80 -0.42 19.78
N LYS A 131 5.11 -0.44 20.05
CA LYS A 131 6.15 -0.27 19.02
C LYS A 131 5.89 -1.21 17.83
N PRO A 132 5.88 -0.73 16.58
CA PRO A 132 5.60 -1.56 15.42
C PRO A 132 6.72 -2.60 15.25
N ASP A 133 6.35 -3.88 15.30
CA ASP A 133 7.17 -4.95 14.72
C ASP A 133 6.88 -4.93 13.22
N PHE A 134 7.82 -4.40 12.42
CA PHE A 134 7.69 -4.17 10.97
C PHE A 134 7.58 -5.47 10.14
N LYS A 135 7.47 -6.63 10.78
CA LYS A 135 7.19 -7.91 10.13
C LYS A 135 5.77 -7.98 9.56
N GLY A 136 5.58 -7.36 8.39
CA GLY A 136 4.60 -7.76 7.36
C GLY A 136 3.16 -7.98 7.82
N ARG A 137 2.64 -7.17 8.74
CA ARG A 137 1.29 -7.36 9.27
C ARG A 137 0.24 -6.79 8.30
N ALA A 138 -0.75 -7.61 7.94
CA ALA A 138 -1.90 -7.14 7.17
C ALA A 138 -2.76 -6.18 8.02
N ILE A 139 -3.10 -5.02 7.45
CA ILE A 139 -3.93 -3.99 8.07
C ILE A 139 -5.32 -4.05 7.43
N PRO A 140 -6.39 -4.33 8.20
CA PRO A 140 -7.74 -4.24 7.67
C PRO A 140 -8.12 -2.78 7.42
N LEU A 141 -8.67 -2.50 6.23
CA LEU A 141 -8.99 -1.14 5.77
C LEU A 141 -9.96 -0.39 6.70
N SER A 142 -10.86 -1.13 7.36
CA SER A 142 -11.80 -0.58 8.34
C SER A 142 -11.13 0.11 9.53
N ARG A 143 -9.84 -0.16 9.79
CA ARG A 143 -9.07 0.47 10.87
C ARG A 143 -8.26 1.68 10.44
N LEU A 144 -8.12 1.95 9.14
CA LEU A 144 -7.29 3.07 8.68
C LEU A 144 -7.95 4.45 8.86
N GLY A 145 -9.22 4.50 9.28
CA GLY A 145 -9.92 5.76 9.60
C GLY A 145 -9.81 6.82 8.50
N VAL A 146 -9.78 6.39 7.23
CA VAL A 146 -9.43 7.24 6.08
C VAL A 146 -10.57 8.21 5.74
N PRO A 147 -10.37 9.54 5.87
CA PRO A 147 -11.29 10.52 5.32
C PRO A 147 -11.25 10.43 3.79
N GLY A 148 -12.41 10.33 3.15
CA GLY A 148 -12.57 10.10 1.70
C GLY A 148 -13.39 8.85 1.34
N MET A 149 -13.69 7.98 2.31
CA MET A 149 -14.73 6.95 2.13
C MET A 149 -16.14 7.53 2.33
N ALA A 150 -16.29 8.60 3.13
CA ALA A 150 -17.55 9.30 3.32
C ALA A 150 -18.07 9.98 2.03
N GLU A 151 -17.19 10.53 1.18
CA GLU A 151 -17.61 11.24 -0.04
C GLU A 151 -17.91 10.31 -1.23
N ARG A 152 -17.63 9.01 -1.14
CA ARG A 152 -17.99 8.02 -2.16
C ARG A 152 -19.27 7.22 -1.83
N LEU A 153 -19.78 7.34 -0.61
CA LEU A 153 -21.02 6.69 -0.19
C LEU A 153 -22.29 7.49 -0.56
N ASP A 154 -22.17 8.77 -0.93
CA ASP A 154 -23.30 9.58 -1.37
C ASP A 154 -23.69 9.38 -2.86
N ILE A 155 -22.87 8.67 -3.65
CA ILE A 155 -23.17 8.40 -5.07
C ILE A 155 -23.84 7.02 -5.27
N ILE A 156 -23.80 6.15 -4.27
CA ILE A 156 -24.44 4.83 -4.34
C ILE A 156 -25.43 4.72 -3.17
N GLY A 157 -26.56 5.42 -3.32
CA GLY A 157 -27.72 5.22 -2.46
C GLY A 157 -28.17 3.76 -2.52
N GLY A 158 -28.02 3.05 -1.41
CA GLY A 158 -28.52 1.69 -1.27
C GLY A 158 -27.89 0.98 -0.08
N SER A 159 -28.66 0.77 0.98
CA SER A 159 -28.27 0.06 2.19
C SER A 159 -27.59 -1.28 1.85
N ALA A 160 -26.32 -1.44 2.22
CA ALA A 160 -25.65 -2.73 2.16
C ALA A 160 -24.94 -3.00 3.49
N GLN A 161 -25.57 -3.87 4.26
CA GLN A 161 -25.09 -4.46 5.50
C GLN A 161 -23.67 -5.03 5.30
N LEU A 162 -22.73 -4.65 6.18
CA LEU A 162 -21.38 -5.22 6.25
C LEU A 162 -21.44 -6.77 6.34
N PRO A 163 -20.82 -7.52 5.41
CA PRO A 163 -20.83 -8.97 5.48
C PRO A 163 -19.92 -9.47 6.62
N LYS A 164 -20.53 -10.26 7.52
CA LYS A 164 -19.84 -11.02 8.57
C LYS A 164 -19.04 -12.16 7.95
N ARG A 165 -17.74 -11.97 7.68
CA ARG A 165 -16.68 -12.99 7.70
C ARG A 165 -15.34 -12.39 7.25
N VAL A 166 -14.69 -11.69 8.18
CA VAL A 166 -13.24 -11.40 8.15
C VAL A 166 -12.67 -11.88 9.49
N ALA A 167 -12.71 -13.20 9.70
CA ALA A 167 -12.18 -13.82 10.92
C ALA A 167 -11.29 -15.06 10.67
N ASP A 168 -11.30 -15.65 9.46
CA ASP A 168 -10.71 -16.99 9.28
C ASP A 168 -9.44 -17.04 8.39
N ALA A 169 -8.91 -15.91 7.89
CA ALA A 169 -7.82 -15.93 6.90
C ALA A 169 -6.41 -15.60 7.44
N THR A 170 -6.25 -15.31 8.74
CA THR A 170 -4.97 -14.87 9.32
C THR A 170 -4.00 -16.00 9.70
N GLY A 171 -4.36 -17.27 9.53
CA GLY A 171 -3.58 -18.41 10.07
C GLY A 171 -2.50 -19.03 9.16
N GLY A 172 -2.37 -18.65 7.89
CA GLY A 172 -1.61 -19.45 6.92
C GLY A 172 -0.34 -18.83 6.30
N TRP A 173 -0.15 -17.52 6.39
CA TRP A 173 0.90 -16.82 5.63
C TRP A 173 2.21 -16.59 6.40
N LEU A 174 2.20 -16.71 7.73
CA LEU A 174 3.33 -16.32 8.59
C LEU A 174 4.41 -17.40 8.79
N THR A 175 4.26 -18.61 8.24
CA THR A 175 5.16 -19.75 8.54
C THR A 175 6.19 -20.09 7.45
N ARG A 176 6.38 -19.29 6.40
CA ARG A 176 7.32 -19.64 5.30
C ARG A 176 8.43 -18.64 4.96
N ILE A 177 8.60 -17.54 5.69
CA ILE A 177 9.67 -16.54 5.42
C ILE A 177 10.75 -16.54 6.52
N SER A 178 11.06 -17.71 7.05
CA SER A 178 12.16 -17.90 8.01
C SER A 178 12.88 -19.21 7.71
N HIS A 179 13.59 -19.33 6.60
CA HIS A 179 14.71 -20.26 6.39
C HIS A 179 15.68 -19.64 5.40
#